data_AF-A0A914R5N4-F1
#
_entry.id   AF-A0A914R5N4-F1
#
_cell.length_a   1.000
_cell.length_b   1.000
_cell.length_c   1.000
_cell.angle_alpha   90.00
_cell.angle_beta   90.00
_cell.angle_gamma   90.00
#
_symmetry.space_group_name_H-M   'P 1'
#
loop_
_entity.id
_entity.type
_entity.pdbx_description
1 polymer ?
#
loop_
_entity_poly.entity_id
_entity_poly.type
_entity_poly.pdbx_seq_one_letter_code
_entity_poly.pdbx_strand_id
1 'polypeptide(L)'
;MPVIFTGFWIAMVTYLHHHEETIETYEEGTWNFVRGQLNTVDRRYGFGLESLLHNITDSHLVHHLFYRQIPHYHIHEATESIKPVIAKYDESLYRCRDSSTYLYEYIMLNLKLDYVKKVGNGVLRFAGIKSNEKNE
;
A
#
# COMPACT_ATOMS: atom_id res chain seq x y z
N MET A 1 20.98 11.45 -15.71
CA MET A 1 20.36 12.00 -14.47
C MET A 1 18.84 11.86 -14.44
N PRO A 2 18.05 12.30 -15.44
CA PRO A 2 16.58 12.24 -15.38
C PRO A 2 16.02 10.82 -15.20
N VAL A 3 16.59 9.84 -15.90
CA VAL A 3 16.16 8.43 -15.84
C VAL A 3 16.44 7.80 -14.48
N ILE A 4 17.62 8.08 -13.88
CA ILE A 4 17.98 7.52 -12.57
C ILE A 4 17.06 8.08 -11.49
N PHE A 5 16.80 9.40 -11.51
CA PHE A 5 15.89 10.03 -10.57
C PHE A 5 14.46 9.50 -10.71
N THR A 6 13.94 9.46 -11.94
CA THR A 6 12.58 8.97 -12.20
C THR A 6 12.46 7.48 -11.84
N GLY A 7 13.45 6.67 -12.18
CA GLY A 7 13.50 5.25 -11.84
C GLY A 7 13.53 5.01 -10.33
N PHE A 8 14.38 5.75 -9.62
CA PHE A 8 14.43 5.71 -8.15
C PHE A 8 13.09 6.12 -7.53
N TRP A 9 12.50 7.21 -8.01
CA TRP A 9 11.20 7.69 -7.55
C TRP A 9 10.10 6.63 -7.71
N ILE A 10 9.95 6.06 -8.91
CA ILE A 10 8.94 5.03 -9.17
C ILE A 10 9.21 3.77 -8.33
N ALA A 11 10.46 3.33 -8.22
CA ALA A 11 10.82 2.19 -7.37
C ALA A 11 10.45 2.44 -5.89
N MET A 12 10.76 3.63 -5.37
CA MET A 12 10.45 4.00 -4.00
C MET A 12 8.94 4.05 -3.74
N VAL A 13 8.18 4.74 -4.60
CA VAL A 13 6.71 4.89 -4.44
C VAL A 13 6.02 3.53 -4.53
N THR A 14 6.35 2.73 -5.54
CA THR A 14 5.77 1.38 -5.69
C THR A 14 6.15 0.48 -4.52
N TYR A 15 7.39 0.54 -4.04
CA TYR A 15 7.79 -0.21 -2.85
C TYR A 15 6.94 0.19 -1.64
N LEU A 16 6.84 1.49 -1.32
CA LEU A 16 6.08 1.97 -0.16
C LEU A 16 4.59 1.63 -0.23
N HIS A 17 3.99 1.63 -1.41
CA HIS A 17 2.59 1.26 -1.58
C HIS A 17 2.31 -0.23 -1.34
N HIS A 18 3.30 -1.09 -1.57
CA HIS A 18 3.14 -2.55 -1.51
C HIS A 18 3.91 -3.19 -0.34
N HIS A 19 4.57 -2.40 0.50
CA HIS A 19 5.37 -2.90 1.62
C HIS A 19 5.02 -2.16 2.92
N GLU A 20 4.53 -2.94 3.87
CA GLU A 20 4.34 -2.57 5.27
C GLU A 20 4.45 -3.83 6.11
N GLU A 21 4.74 -3.67 7.39
CA GLU A 21 4.88 -4.76 8.37
C GLU A 21 3.65 -5.66 8.46
N THR A 22 2.47 -5.12 8.15
CA THR A 22 1.16 -5.80 8.22
C THR A 22 0.69 -6.36 6.88
N ILE A 23 1.38 -6.04 5.76
CA ILE A 23 1.00 -6.54 4.44
C ILE A 23 1.23 -8.04 4.35
N GLU A 24 0.25 -8.73 3.77
CA GLU A 24 0.35 -10.14 3.44
C GLU A 24 0.84 -10.32 2.00
N THR A 25 1.69 -11.32 1.83
CA THR A 25 2.07 -11.87 0.53
C THR A 25 1.45 -13.26 0.38
N TYR A 26 1.34 -13.75 -0.86
CA TYR A 26 0.53 -14.93 -1.16
C TYR A 26 1.32 -15.94 -1.98
N GLU A 27 1.17 -17.22 -1.63
CA GLU A 27 1.62 -18.33 -2.45
C GLU A 27 0.78 -18.42 -3.74
N GLU A 28 1.35 -19.12 -4.73
CA GLU A 28 0.63 -19.48 -5.95
C GLU A 28 -0.69 -20.21 -5.61
N GLY A 29 -1.75 -19.90 -6.34
CA GLY A 29 -3.09 -20.43 -6.11
C GLY A 29 -3.88 -19.75 -4.97
N THR A 30 -3.22 -19.01 -4.07
CA THR A 30 -3.89 -18.25 -3.00
C THR A 30 -4.09 -16.77 -3.36
N TRP A 31 -3.18 -16.24 -4.19
CA TRP A 31 -3.28 -14.90 -4.73
C TRP A 31 -4.46 -14.77 -5.72
N ASN A 32 -5.14 -13.63 -5.68
CA ASN A 32 -6.01 -13.19 -6.76
C ASN A 32 -5.96 -11.67 -6.89
N PHE A 33 -6.49 -11.14 -7.99
CA PHE A 33 -6.43 -9.71 -8.30
C PHE A 33 -6.96 -8.84 -7.15
N VAL A 34 -8.15 -9.13 -6.64
CA VAL A 34 -8.80 -8.33 -5.60
C VAL A 34 -8.00 -8.37 -4.29
N ARG A 35 -7.57 -9.56 -3.86
CA ARG A 35 -6.70 -9.72 -2.67
C ARG A 35 -5.40 -8.96 -2.80
N GLY A 36 -4.79 -8.97 -4.00
CA GLY A 36 -3.60 -8.19 -4.28
C GLY A 36 -3.83 -6.69 -4.09
N GLN A 37 -4.92 -6.15 -4.63
CA GLN A 37 -5.17 -4.70 -4.59
C GLN A 37 -5.66 -4.21 -3.22
N LEU A 38 -6.32 -5.07 -2.43
CA LEU A 38 -6.67 -4.77 -1.04
C LEU A 38 -5.48 -4.83 -0.09
N ASN A 39 -4.32 -5.35 -0.54
CA ASN A 39 -3.07 -5.36 0.22
C ASN A 39 -2.09 -4.29 -0.22
N THR A 40 -2.62 -3.07 -0.39
CA THR A 40 -1.80 -1.87 -0.59
C THR A 40 -1.97 -0.91 0.56
N VAL A 41 -1.04 0.04 0.69
CA VAL A 41 -1.08 1.13 1.67
C VAL A 41 -1.02 2.45 0.93
N ASP A 42 -2.05 3.28 1.09
CA ASP A 42 -2.02 4.66 0.66
C ASP A 42 -1.03 5.45 1.54
N ARG A 43 -0.16 6.24 0.92
CA ARG A 43 0.90 7.02 1.56
C ARG A 43 0.63 8.51 1.40
N ARG A 44 0.45 9.21 2.53
CA ARG A 44 0.30 10.66 2.55
C ARG A 44 1.66 11.30 2.82
N TYR A 45 2.27 11.88 1.80
CA TYR A 45 3.58 12.54 1.92
C TYR A 45 3.46 13.97 2.49
N GLY A 46 2.28 14.56 2.44
CA GLY A 46 2.01 15.90 2.94
C GLY A 46 2.50 17.00 2.00
N PHE A 47 2.40 18.24 2.47
CA PHE A 47 2.80 19.46 1.73
C PHE A 47 2.15 19.62 0.34
N GLY A 48 0.99 19.00 0.11
CA GLY A 48 0.29 19.03 -1.19
C GLY A 48 0.93 18.15 -2.26
N LEU A 49 1.87 17.28 -1.89
CA LEU A 49 2.51 16.34 -2.81
C LEU A 49 1.50 15.37 -3.43
N GLU A 50 0.44 15.01 -2.71
CA GLU A 50 -0.64 14.17 -3.22
C GLU A 50 -1.20 14.73 -4.54
N SER A 51 -1.62 16.00 -4.53
CA SER A 51 -2.16 16.65 -5.72
C SER A 51 -1.12 16.81 -6.83
N LEU A 52 0.13 17.14 -6.50
CA LEU A 52 1.22 17.26 -7.48
C LEU A 52 1.54 15.93 -8.16
N LEU A 53 1.31 14.83 -7.45
CA LEU A 53 1.54 13.46 -7.91
C LEU A 53 0.25 12.80 -8.43
N HIS A 54 -0.76 13.60 -8.78
CA HIS A 54 -2.04 13.14 -9.33
C HIS A 54 -2.79 12.16 -8.40
N ASN A 55 -2.66 12.33 -7.08
CA ASN A 55 -3.24 11.50 -6.04
C ASN A 55 -2.86 10.01 -6.16
N ILE A 56 -1.74 9.69 -6.81
CA ILE A 56 -1.28 8.31 -6.93
C ILE A 56 -0.85 7.73 -5.58
N THR A 57 -0.45 8.60 -4.65
CA THR A 57 0.10 8.18 -3.36
C THR A 57 -0.99 7.93 -2.32
N ASP A 58 -2.06 8.72 -2.33
CA ASP A 58 -3.15 8.68 -1.35
C ASP A 58 -4.46 8.09 -1.89
N SER A 59 -4.43 7.46 -3.06
CA SER A 59 -5.57 6.75 -3.67
C SER A 59 -5.13 5.52 -4.48
N HIS A 60 -4.05 4.88 -4.04
CA HIS A 60 -3.39 3.80 -4.77
C HIS A 60 -4.25 2.53 -4.84
N LEU A 61 -4.99 2.22 -3.77
CA LEU A 61 -5.92 1.08 -3.76
C LEU A 61 -7.00 1.23 -4.85
N VAL A 62 -7.64 2.40 -4.92
CA VAL A 62 -8.67 2.69 -5.93
C VAL A 62 -8.07 2.77 -7.32
N HIS A 63 -6.87 3.34 -7.45
CA HIS A 63 -6.12 3.31 -8.69
C HIS A 63 -6.01 1.88 -9.19
N HIS A 64 -5.56 0.94 -8.36
CA HIS A 64 -5.43 -0.45 -8.79
C HIS A 64 -6.74 -1.15 -9.10
N LEU A 65 -7.78 -0.95 -8.28
CA LEU A 65 -9.07 -1.59 -8.52
C LEU A 65 -9.76 -1.06 -9.79
N PHE A 66 -9.58 0.21 -10.13
CA PHE A 66 -10.37 0.90 -11.15
C PHE A 66 -9.55 1.74 -12.14
N TYR A 67 -8.28 1.40 -12.39
CA TYR A 67 -7.36 2.19 -13.24
C TYR A 67 -7.87 2.48 -14.66
N ARG A 68 -8.83 1.69 -15.17
CA ARG A 68 -9.42 1.87 -16.51
C ARG A 68 -10.72 2.66 -16.50
N GLN A 69 -11.36 2.81 -15.34
CA GLN A 69 -12.71 3.32 -15.20
C GLN A 69 -12.71 4.71 -14.54
N ILE A 70 -11.80 4.95 -13.60
CA ILE A 70 -11.77 6.16 -12.80
C ILE A 70 -10.50 6.95 -13.13
N PRO A 71 -10.62 8.14 -13.74
CA PRO A 71 -9.46 8.97 -14.02
C PRO A 71 -8.92 9.63 -12.75
N HIS A 72 -7.65 10.04 -12.77
CA HIS A 72 -6.96 10.60 -11.60
C HIS A 72 -7.64 11.85 -10.99
N TYR A 73 -8.39 12.63 -11.79
CA TYR A 73 -9.11 13.82 -11.29
C TYR A 73 -10.42 13.49 -10.56
N HIS A 74 -10.92 12.25 -10.62
CA HIS A 74 -12.02 11.74 -9.79
C HIS A 74 -11.57 10.71 -8.75
N ILE A 75 -10.28 10.40 -8.69
CA ILE A 75 -9.80 9.26 -7.90
C ILE A 75 -9.96 9.50 -6.40
N HIS A 76 -9.76 10.73 -5.94
CA HIS A 76 -9.93 11.09 -4.55
C HIS A 76 -11.39 10.92 -4.09
N GLU A 77 -12.35 11.38 -4.91
CA GLU A 77 -13.78 11.21 -4.65
C GLU A 77 -14.16 9.72 -4.59
N ALA A 78 -13.62 8.91 -5.51
CA ALA A 78 -13.82 7.47 -5.51
C ALA A 78 -13.21 6.78 -4.28
N THR A 79 -12.02 7.20 -3.83
CA THR A 79 -11.36 6.73 -2.61
C THR A 79 -12.20 7.02 -1.38
N GLU A 80 -12.70 8.24 -1.20
CA GLU A 80 -13.58 8.55 -0.07
C GLU A 80 -14.89 7.76 -0.13
N SER A 81 -15.42 7.53 -1.33
CA SER A 81 -16.67 6.78 -1.53
C SER A 81 -16.56 5.29 -1.20
N ILE A 82 -15.39 4.67 -1.45
CA ILE A 82 -15.20 3.22 -1.25
C ILE A 82 -14.83 2.85 0.18
N LYS A 83 -14.15 3.74 0.92
CA LYS A 83 -13.78 3.52 2.34
C LYS A 83 -14.92 2.95 3.20
N PRO A 84 -16.12 3.56 3.25
CA PRO A 84 -17.22 3.04 4.07
C PRO A 84 -17.78 1.71 3.55
N VAL A 85 -17.59 1.39 2.26
CA VAL A 85 -18.01 0.10 1.70
C VAL A 85 -17.05 -1.00 2.15
N ILE A 86 -15.74 -0.76 2.09
CA ILE A 86 -14.71 -1.71 2.54
C ILE A 86 -14.81 -1.94 4.05
N ALA A 87 -14.96 -0.87 4.83
CA ALA A 87 -15.08 -0.94 6.30
C ALA A 87 -16.25 -1.80 6.80
N LYS A 88 -17.34 -1.94 6.03
CA LYS A 88 -18.45 -2.85 6.37
C LYS A 88 -18.05 -4.32 6.38
N TYR A 89 -17.01 -4.68 5.62
CA TYR A 89 -16.49 -6.05 5.59
C TYR A 89 -15.37 -6.22 6.59
N ASP A 90 -14.37 -5.35 6.53
CA ASP A 90 -13.22 -5.34 7.44
C ASP A 90 -12.48 -4.00 7.28
N GLU A 91 -12.33 -3.26 8.38
CA GLU A 91 -11.64 -1.97 8.40
C GLU A 91 -10.15 -2.08 8.03
N SER A 92 -9.53 -3.24 8.25
CA SER A 92 -8.11 -3.48 7.98
C SER A 92 -7.76 -3.63 6.50
N LEU A 93 -8.78 -3.74 5.63
CA LEU A 93 -8.64 -3.87 4.17
C LEU A 93 -8.36 -2.53 3.48
N TYR A 94 -8.62 -1.39 4.13
CA TYR A 94 -8.19 -0.09 3.66
C TYR A 94 -7.11 0.45 4.59
N ARG A 95 -5.92 0.73 4.05
CA ARG A 95 -4.78 1.22 4.83
C ARG A 95 -4.31 2.54 4.27
N CYS A 96 -4.16 3.52 5.16
CA CYS A 96 -3.61 4.82 4.84
C CYS A 96 -2.64 5.21 5.95
N ARG A 97 -1.45 5.66 5.56
CA ARG A 97 -0.37 6.02 6.47
C ARG A 97 0.16 7.40 6.15
N ASP A 98 0.35 8.22 7.19
CA ASP A 98 1.16 9.42 7.07
C ASP A 98 2.62 9.02 6.88
N SER A 99 3.18 9.46 5.78
CA SER A 99 4.54 9.17 5.34
C SER A 99 5.25 10.46 4.94
N SER A 100 5.13 11.50 5.78
CA SER A 100 5.88 12.76 5.63
C SER A 100 7.41 12.55 5.60
N THR A 101 7.88 11.42 6.12
CA THR A 101 9.28 10.97 6.09
C THR A 101 9.53 9.82 5.10
N TYR A 102 8.82 9.81 3.96
CA TYR A 102 8.81 8.70 2.99
C TYR A 102 10.20 8.17 2.58
N LEU A 103 11.22 9.02 2.47
CA LEU A 103 12.57 8.57 2.13
C LEU A 103 13.21 7.77 3.27
N TYR A 104 13.05 8.23 4.51
CA TYR A 104 13.50 7.51 5.68
C TYR A 104 12.74 6.19 5.84
N GLU A 105 11.41 6.23 5.67
CA GLU A 105 10.57 5.03 5.71
C GLU A 105 10.96 4.00 4.64
N TYR A 106 11.25 4.44 3.42
CA TYR A 106 11.71 3.55 2.35
C TYR A 106 13.00 2.82 2.75
N ILE A 107 14.00 3.54 3.26
CA ILE A 107 15.27 2.96 3.71
C ILE A 107 15.01 2.00 4.88
N MET A 108 14.25 2.43 5.88
CA MET A 108 13.99 1.64 7.08
C MET A 108 13.19 0.37 6.78
N LEU A 109 12.19 0.45 5.91
CA LEU A 109 11.41 -0.71 5.49
C LEU A 109 12.27 -1.71 4.70
N ASN A 110 13.15 -1.24 3.81
CA ASN A 110 14.09 -2.13 3.11
C ASN A 110 15.05 -2.85 4.06
N LEU A 111 15.45 -2.22 5.17
CA LEU A 111 16.28 -2.85 6.20
C LEU A 111 15.50 -3.78 7.13
N LYS A 112 14.21 -3.48 7.36
CA LYS A 112 13.35 -4.20 8.31
C LYS A 112 12.66 -5.41 7.69
N LEU A 113 12.24 -5.30 6.43
CA LEU A 113 11.47 -6.29 5.70
C LEU A 113 12.42 -7.23 4.94
N ASP A 114 13.08 -8.11 5.69
CA ASP A 114 14.13 -9.00 5.17
C ASP A 114 13.55 -10.22 4.42
N TYR A 115 12.68 -10.99 5.08
CA TYR A 115 12.06 -12.17 4.47
C TYR A 115 10.63 -12.41 4.98
N VAL A 116 9.88 -13.19 4.21
CA VAL A 116 8.53 -13.62 4.55
C VAL A 116 8.51 -15.06 5.04
N LYS A 117 7.62 -15.36 5.99
CA LYS A 117 7.36 -16.71 6.51
C LYS A 117 5.90 -17.09 6.29
N LYS A 118 5.66 -18.38 6.09
CA LYS A 118 4.30 -18.93 5.99
C LYS A 118 3.60 -18.86 7.34
N VAL A 119 2.39 -18.31 7.35
CA VAL A 119 1.55 -18.18 8.55
C VAL A 119 0.31 -19.08 8.46
N GLY A 120 -0.15 -19.44 7.26
CA GLY A 120 -1.31 -20.30 7.05
C GLY A 120 -1.50 -20.70 5.60
N ASN A 121 -2.74 -21.07 5.23
CA ASN A 121 -3.20 -21.52 3.90
C ASN A 121 -2.77 -20.59 2.74
N GLY A 122 -1.51 -20.70 2.33
CA GLY A 122 -0.90 -19.89 1.28
C GLY A 122 -0.71 -18.40 1.59
N VAL A 123 -0.79 -18.01 2.87
CA VAL A 123 -0.55 -16.63 3.33
C VAL A 123 0.85 -16.55 3.96
N LEU A 124 1.61 -15.56 3.52
CA LEU A 124 2.97 -15.26 3.93
C LEU A 124 3.02 -13.86 4.57
N ARG A 125 3.77 -13.69 5.65
CA ARG A 125 3.97 -12.38 6.33
C ARG A 125 5.44 -12.14 6.64
N PHE A 126 5.86 -10.89 6.75
CA PHE A 126 7.23 -10.55 7.12
C PHE A 126 7.61 -11.10 8.49
N ALA A 127 8.78 -11.73 8.58
CA ALA A 127 9.32 -12.26 9.83
C ALA A 127 9.92 -11.14 10.69
N GLY A 128 10.09 -11.39 12.00
CA GLY A 128 10.71 -10.42 12.91
C GLY A 128 9.82 -9.23 13.31
N ILE A 129 8.64 -9.09 12.72
CA ILE A 129 7.61 -8.14 13.14
C ILE A 129 6.89 -8.72 14.35
N LYS A 130 6.96 -8.04 15.51
CA LYS A 130 6.08 -8.37 16.65
C LYS A 130 4.67 -7.98 16.24
N SER A 131 3.76 -8.95 16.12
CA SER A 131 2.33 -8.62 16.05
C SER A 131 2.00 -7.88 17.34
N ASN A 132 1.56 -6.62 17.22
CA ASN A 132 0.72 -6.06 18.28
C ASN A 132 -0.63 -6.75 18.16
N GLU A 133 -0.68 -8.02 18.54
CA GLU A 133 -1.92 -8.66 18.98
C GLU A 133 -2.39 -7.84 20.18
N LYS A 134 -3.29 -6.88 19.93
CA LYS A 134 -4.21 -6.48 20.98
C LYS A 134 -4.99 -7.75 21.32
N ASN A 135 -4.73 -8.23 22.53
CA ASN A 135 -5.56 -9.24 23.17
C ASN A 135 -7.03 -8.79 23.15
N GLU A 136 -7.90 -9.77 22.90
CA GLU A 136 -9.37 -9.79 23.10
C GLU A 136 -10.25 -9.21 22.00
#